data_AF-J2IDA1-F1
#
_entry.id   AF-J2IDA1-F1
#
_cell.length_a   1.000
_cell.length_b   1.000
_cell.length_c   1.000
_cell.angle_alpha   90.00
_cell.angle_beta   90.00
_cell.angle_gamma   90.00
#
_symmetry.space_group_name_H-M   'P 1'
#
loop_
_entity.id
_entity.type
_entity.pdbx_description
1 polymer ?
#
loop_
_entity_poly.entity_id
_entity_poly.type
_entity_poly.pdbx_seq_one_letter_code
_entity_poly.pdbx_strand_id
1 'polypeptide(L)'
;MSDKPYSARRPHCSNKIGTKENPIMLVPESAHRPKLVKHLYPDFIPRKPEDEKKADKTSDGLRTNNGGIDLNKWGSSERNYYLENVINNRFLSHLETKLALKLYSIFTHKGEFYFPGYIFIVRDTPDFSVFSRRFDNYICVLNYHKTEEYHYYFNGLYDLYEDLELLFVEDYHKQLSNALDSLHDFGYITVTDIVEENLDSNRHPKTSVIPKIDTKVVKRKPRLKHIRIGRWMVHTPVWSKLLLQVPSEPSIPQKPKSAKKAEEAADIVKS
;
A
#
# COMPACT_ATOMS: atom_id res chain seq x y z
N MET A 1 7.82 32.42 -51.14
CA MET A 1 8.03 32.59 -49.69
C MET A 1 6.77 32.10 -49.01
N SER A 2 6.83 30.93 -48.39
CA SER A 2 5.68 30.23 -47.80
C SER A 2 5.75 30.35 -46.28
N ASP A 3 4.89 31.20 -45.73
CA ASP A 3 4.72 31.35 -44.29
C ASP A 3 4.14 30.05 -43.71
N LYS A 4 4.95 29.36 -42.90
CA LYS A 4 4.46 28.26 -42.07
C LYS A 4 3.71 28.87 -40.88
N PRO A 5 2.50 28.38 -40.55
CA PRO A 5 1.79 28.88 -39.38
C PRO A 5 2.57 28.51 -38.12
N TYR A 6 2.65 29.48 -37.22
CA TYR A 6 3.11 29.33 -35.84
C TYR A 6 2.50 28.06 -35.23
N SER A 7 3.33 27.03 -35.07
CA SER A 7 3.02 25.90 -34.20
C SER A 7 2.84 26.47 -32.79
N ALA A 8 1.60 26.59 -32.35
CA ALA A 8 1.26 26.89 -30.97
C ALA A 8 2.00 25.89 -30.07
N ARG A 9 3.07 26.35 -29.42
CA ARG A 9 3.68 25.62 -28.30
C ARG A 9 2.55 25.40 -27.30
N ARG A 10 2.16 24.15 -27.08
CA ARG A 10 1.25 23.80 -25.99
C ARG A 10 1.82 24.44 -24.72
N PRO A 11 1.02 25.16 -23.92
CA PRO A 11 1.51 25.75 -22.70
C PRO A 11 2.13 24.63 -21.85
N HIS A 12 3.32 24.90 -21.29
CA HIS A 12 3.91 24.05 -20.28
C HIS A 12 2.83 23.77 -19.22
N CYS A 13 2.30 22.55 -19.19
CA CYS A 13 1.57 22.07 -18.03
C CYS A 13 2.51 22.28 -16.84
N SER A 14 2.10 23.16 -15.94
CA SER A 14 2.79 23.44 -14.69
C SER A 14 3.18 22.13 -14.00
N ASN A 15 4.36 22.07 -13.38
CA ASN A 15 4.87 20.95 -12.57
C ASN A 15 4.00 20.62 -11.32
N LYS A 16 2.70 20.91 -11.36
CA LYS A 16 1.75 20.75 -10.28
C LYS A 16 1.13 19.36 -10.30
N ILE A 17 0.99 18.76 -9.12
CA ILE A 17 0.51 17.39 -8.94
C ILE A 17 -0.91 17.43 -8.36
N GLY A 18 -1.77 16.52 -8.83
CA GLY A 18 -3.13 16.35 -8.31
C GLY A 18 -4.08 17.49 -8.68
N THR A 19 -4.02 17.94 -9.93
CA THR A 19 -4.95 18.96 -10.46
C THR A 19 -6.23 18.30 -10.96
N LYS A 20 -7.25 19.09 -11.28
CA LYS A 20 -8.49 18.56 -11.86
C LYS A 20 -8.28 17.92 -13.23
N GLU A 21 -7.42 18.50 -14.06
CA GLU A 21 -7.13 18.00 -15.41
C GLU A 21 -6.23 16.77 -15.40
N ASN A 22 -5.53 16.53 -14.29
CA ASN A 22 -4.66 15.38 -14.12
C ASN A 22 -4.65 14.92 -12.65
N PRO A 23 -5.73 14.25 -12.22
CA PRO A 23 -5.91 13.83 -10.83
C PRO A 23 -4.98 12.68 -10.45
N ILE A 24 -4.89 12.41 -9.15
CA ILE A 24 -4.14 11.27 -8.62
C ILE A 24 -4.98 10.01 -8.69
N MET A 25 -4.47 9.01 -9.38
CA MET A 25 -5.03 7.67 -9.42
C MET A 25 -4.77 6.94 -8.12
N LEU A 26 -5.84 6.63 -7.40
CA LEU A 26 -5.74 5.87 -6.16
C LEU A 26 -5.26 4.43 -6.41
N VAL A 27 -4.52 3.90 -5.44
CA VAL A 27 -4.17 2.48 -5.38
C VAL A 27 -5.47 1.67 -5.21
N PRO A 28 -5.64 0.54 -5.90
CA PRO A 28 -6.86 -0.26 -5.79
C PRO A 28 -6.95 -1.00 -4.45
N GLU A 29 -8.14 -1.37 -3.98
CA GLU A 29 -8.24 -2.26 -2.80
C GLU A 29 -7.62 -3.63 -3.06
N SER A 30 -7.74 -4.11 -4.29
CA SER A 30 -7.15 -5.37 -4.75
C SER A 30 -5.63 -5.37 -4.81
N ALA A 31 -4.95 -4.25 -4.54
CA ALA A 31 -3.49 -4.12 -4.57
C ALA A 31 -2.78 -5.26 -3.81
N HIS A 32 -1.50 -5.49 -4.14
CA HIS A 32 -0.73 -6.56 -3.53
C HIS A 32 -0.60 -6.39 -2.01
N ARG A 33 -0.90 -7.46 -1.25
CA ARG A 33 -0.90 -7.48 0.24
C ARG A 33 0.02 -8.56 0.80
N PRO A 34 1.35 -8.39 0.73
CA PRO A 34 2.30 -9.47 0.98
C PRO A 34 2.21 -10.02 2.40
N LYS A 35 2.04 -9.15 3.42
CA LYS A 35 1.91 -9.59 4.82
C LYS A 35 0.61 -10.36 5.03
N LEU A 36 -0.52 -9.85 4.53
CA LEU A 36 -1.80 -10.53 4.64
C LEU A 36 -1.74 -11.94 4.04
N VAL A 37 -1.27 -12.06 2.80
CA VAL A 37 -1.25 -13.34 2.09
C VAL A 37 -0.33 -14.33 2.80
N LYS A 38 0.87 -13.90 3.22
CA LYS A 38 1.81 -14.72 4.00
C LYS A 38 1.19 -15.29 5.28
N HIS A 39 0.37 -14.50 5.98
CA HIS A 39 -0.27 -14.92 7.23
C HIS A 39 -1.60 -15.67 7.05
N LEU A 40 -2.17 -15.70 5.85
CA LEU A 40 -3.34 -16.52 5.54
C LEU A 40 -2.99 -17.82 4.85
N TYR A 41 -1.88 -17.84 4.12
CA TYR A 41 -1.39 -18.98 3.36
C TYR A 41 0.11 -19.13 3.66
N PRO A 42 0.50 -19.89 4.70
CA PRO A 42 1.90 -20.02 5.11
C PRO A 42 2.84 -20.50 3.99
N ASP A 43 2.33 -21.32 3.07
CA ASP A 43 3.07 -21.86 1.92
C ASP A 43 3.08 -20.88 0.72
N PHE A 44 2.58 -19.66 0.88
CA PHE A 44 2.59 -18.67 -0.17
C PHE A 44 4.01 -18.15 -0.43
N ILE A 45 4.54 -18.52 -1.57
CA ILE A 45 5.78 -17.96 -2.10
C ILE A 45 5.38 -16.73 -2.94
N PRO A 46 5.73 -15.50 -2.51
CA PRO A 46 5.47 -14.32 -3.32
C PRO A 46 6.17 -14.48 -4.68
N ARG A 47 5.43 -14.24 -5.77
CA ARG A 47 6.01 -14.29 -7.12
C ARG A 47 7.12 -13.25 -7.22
N LYS A 48 8.21 -13.56 -7.92
CA LYS A 48 9.28 -12.59 -8.13
C LYS A 48 8.76 -11.46 -9.04
N PRO A 49 9.22 -10.21 -8.87
CA PRO A 49 8.80 -9.08 -9.71
C PRO A 49 9.02 -9.29 -11.21
N GLU A 50 9.94 -10.18 -11.59
CA GLU A 50 10.21 -10.55 -12.99
C GLU A 50 9.04 -11.34 -13.62
N ASP A 51 8.27 -12.06 -12.81
CA ASP A 51 7.11 -12.85 -13.23
C ASP A 51 5.82 -12.01 -13.31
N GLU A 52 5.76 -10.87 -12.62
CA GLU A 52 4.62 -9.94 -12.65
C GLU A 52 4.48 -9.23 -13.99
N LYS A 53 5.58 -9.04 -14.74
CA LYS A 53 5.56 -8.44 -16.09
C LYS A 53 4.75 -9.23 -17.11
N LYS A 54 4.41 -10.50 -16.81
CA LYS A 54 3.58 -11.36 -17.66
C LYS A 54 2.11 -11.39 -17.24
N ALA A 55 1.75 -10.84 -16.09
CA ALA A 55 0.36 -10.74 -15.64
C ALA A 55 -0.26 -9.42 -16.14
N ASP A 56 -1.14 -9.56 -17.13
CA ASP A 56 -2.14 -8.60 -17.62
C ASP A 56 -1.67 -7.30 -18.30
N LYS A 57 -1.49 -7.42 -19.62
CA LYS A 57 -1.62 -6.32 -20.61
C LYS A 57 -3.06 -6.14 -21.12
N THR A 58 -4.05 -6.66 -20.41
CA THR A 58 -5.47 -6.34 -20.66
C THR A 58 -5.85 -5.14 -19.80
N SER A 59 -6.45 -4.14 -20.43
CA SER A 59 -6.74 -2.79 -19.95
C SER A 59 -7.75 -2.67 -18.79
N ASP A 60 -7.82 -3.67 -17.91
CA ASP A 60 -8.53 -3.68 -16.62
C ASP A 60 -7.57 -4.05 -15.46
N GLY A 61 -6.27 -3.78 -15.65
CA GLY A 61 -5.11 -4.29 -14.91
C GLY A 61 -4.97 -3.91 -13.42
N LEU A 62 -5.98 -4.22 -12.60
CA LEU A 62 -5.92 -4.09 -11.14
C LEU A 62 -6.34 -5.39 -10.43
N ARG A 63 -6.39 -6.53 -11.12
CA ARG A 63 -6.48 -7.85 -10.46
C ARG A 63 -5.07 -8.36 -10.17
N THR A 64 -4.39 -7.77 -9.19
CA THR A 64 -3.35 -8.52 -8.47
C THR A 64 -4.06 -9.70 -7.81
N ASN A 65 -4.01 -10.86 -8.47
CA ASN A 65 -4.48 -12.13 -7.93
C ASN A 65 -3.64 -12.44 -6.69
N ASN A 66 -4.06 -11.91 -5.54
CA ASN A 66 -3.46 -12.07 -4.21
C ASN A 66 -3.61 -13.53 -3.73
N GLY A 67 -2.99 -14.47 -4.45
CA GLY A 67 -2.98 -15.88 -4.12
C GLY A 67 -4.36 -16.57 -4.04
N GLY A 68 -5.42 -15.97 -4.60
CA GLY A 68 -6.80 -16.48 -4.52
C GLY A 68 -7.73 -15.75 -3.54
N ILE A 69 -7.25 -14.69 -2.87
CA ILE A 69 -8.10 -13.86 -1.99
C ILE A 69 -8.81 -12.77 -2.78
N ASP A 70 -10.13 -12.78 -2.76
CA ASP A 70 -10.93 -11.66 -3.29
C ASP A 70 -11.06 -10.53 -2.24
N LEU A 71 -10.29 -9.46 -2.45
CA LEU A 71 -10.31 -8.26 -1.62
C LEU A 71 -11.44 -7.28 -1.99
N ASN A 72 -12.16 -7.52 -3.09
CA ASN A 72 -13.27 -6.65 -3.52
C ASN A 72 -14.61 -7.04 -2.90
N LYS A 73 -14.63 -7.95 -1.91
CA LYS A 73 -15.88 -8.43 -1.32
C LYS A 73 -16.61 -7.32 -0.57
N TRP A 74 -17.79 -6.96 -1.08
CA TRP A 74 -18.73 -6.05 -0.42
C TRP A 74 -19.50 -6.81 0.67
N GLY A 75 -19.40 -6.36 1.91
CA GLY A 75 -20.25 -6.80 3.01
C GLY A 75 -21.34 -5.77 3.30
N SER A 76 -22.34 -6.15 4.09
CA SER A 76 -23.31 -5.18 4.62
C SER A 76 -22.61 -4.18 5.54
N SER A 77 -23.17 -2.97 5.65
CA SER A 77 -22.73 -1.94 6.60
C SER A 77 -22.82 -2.40 8.06
N GLU A 78 -23.64 -3.40 8.36
CA GLU A 78 -23.78 -4.03 9.67
C GLU A 78 -22.55 -4.85 10.07
N ARG A 79 -21.73 -5.29 9.10
CA ARG A 79 -20.50 -6.05 9.39
C ARG A 79 -19.36 -5.09 9.61
N ASN A 80 -18.88 -5.03 10.83
CA ASN A 80 -17.68 -4.32 11.20
C ASN A 80 -16.79 -5.21 12.08
N TYR A 81 -15.83 -5.84 11.43
CA TYR A 81 -14.82 -6.69 12.07
C TYR A 81 -13.47 -5.98 12.21
N TYR A 82 -13.39 -4.70 11.84
CA TYR A 82 -12.10 -4.02 11.75
C TYR A 82 -11.39 -4.00 13.11
N LEU A 83 -12.11 -3.64 14.17
CA LEU A 83 -11.55 -3.57 15.52
C LEU A 83 -11.16 -4.95 16.04
N GLU A 84 -12.01 -5.96 15.86
CA GLU A 84 -11.72 -7.35 16.22
C GLU A 84 -10.50 -7.87 15.48
N ASN A 85 -10.39 -7.58 14.18
CA ASN A 85 -9.24 -7.92 13.37
C ASN A 85 -7.96 -7.24 13.87
N VAL A 86 -8.02 -5.96 14.26
CA VAL A 86 -6.84 -5.22 14.76
C VAL A 86 -6.41 -5.75 16.13
N ILE A 87 -7.34 -5.84 17.09
CA ILE A 87 -7.04 -6.21 18.48
C ILE A 87 -6.49 -7.64 18.58
N ASN A 88 -6.99 -8.56 17.76
CA ASN A 88 -6.58 -9.96 17.78
C ASN A 88 -5.42 -10.28 16.82
N ASN A 89 -4.90 -9.31 16.08
CA ASN A 89 -3.75 -9.54 15.20
C ASN A 89 -2.43 -9.41 15.97
N ARG A 90 -1.92 -10.56 16.43
CA ARG A 90 -0.63 -10.67 17.12
C ARG A 90 0.60 -10.31 16.27
N PHE A 91 0.43 -10.11 14.96
CA PHE A 91 1.52 -9.77 14.05
C PHE A 91 1.66 -8.26 13.83
N LEU A 92 0.73 -7.46 14.37
CA LEU A 92 0.89 -6.01 14.45
C LEU A 92 1.75 -5.65 15.66
N SER A 93 2.70 -4.75 15.45
CA SER A 93 3.40 -4.06 16.52
C SER A 93 2.44 -3.14 17.29
N HIS A 94 2.84 -2.75 18.51
CA HIS A 94 2.06 -1.85 19.34
C HIS A 94 1.76 -0.51 18.66
N LEU A 95 2.73 0.00 17.88
CA LEU A 95 2.57 1.20 17.08
C LEU A 95 1.53 1.02 15.96
N GLU A 96 1.65 -0.05 15.18
CA GLU A 96 0.71 -0.33 14.08
C GLU A 96 -0.71 -0.51 14.62
N THR A 97 -0.89 -1.16 15.77
CA THR A 97 -2.18 -1.28 16.44
C THR A 97 -2.74 0.08 16.85
N LYS A 98 -1.95 0.92 17.53
CA LYS A 98 -2.37 2.29 17.90
C LYS A 98 -2.76 3.11 16.68
N LEU A 99 -1.95 3.06 15.63
CA LEU A 99 -2.18 3.77 14.37
C LEU A 99 -3.47 3.28 13.69
N ALA A 100 -3.68 1.98 13.60
CA ALA A 100 -4.88 1.40 13.01
C ALA A 100 -6.16 1.83 13.75
N LEU A 101 -6.12 1.86 15.08
CA LEU A 101 -7.23 2.31 15.93
C LEU A 101 -7.49 3.82 15.79
N LYS A 102 -6.43 4.64 15.74
CA LYS A 102 -6.57 6.09 15.53
C LYS A 102 -7.16 6.38 14.15
N LEU A 103 -6.62 5.76 13.09
CA LEU A 103 -7.17 5.92 11.74
C LEU A 103 -8.64 5.48 11.71
N TYR A 104 -8.97 4.34 12.32
CA TYR A 104 -10.36 3.90 12.47
C TYR A 104 -11.25 5.00 13.06
N SER A 105 -10.85 5.60 14.19
CA SER A 105 -11.61 6.67 14.83
C SER A 105 -11.83 7.90 13.93
N ILE A 106 -10.87 8.21 13.04
CA ILE A 106 -10.98 9.31 12.07
C ILE A 106 -11.96 8.97 10.95
N PHE A 107 -11.93 7.74 10.43
CA PHE A 107 -12.77 7.31 9.31
C PHE A 107 -14.19 6.92 9.70
N THR A 108 -14.45 6.66 10.98
CA THR A 108 -15.78 6.37 11.50
C THR A 108 -16.40 7.62 12.11
N HIS A 109 -17.37 8.22 11.44
CA HIS A 109 -18.17 9.31 12.00
C HIS A 109 -19.60 8.82 12.22
N LYS A 110 -20.10 8.91 13.46
CA LYS A 110 -21.45 8.40 13.86
C LYS A 110 -21.69 6.92 13.55
N GLY A 111 -20.63 6.10 13.53
CA GLY A 111 -20.73 4.66 13.27
C GLY A 111 -20.75 4.29 11.77
N GLU A 112 -20.75 5.28 10.87
CA GLU A 112 -20.66 5.05 9.42
C GLU A 112 -19.23 5.27 8.92
N PHE A 113 -18.81 4.44 7.96
CA PHE A 113 -17.49 4.53 7.35
C PHE A 113 -17.47 5.54 6.21
N TYR A 114 -16.53 6.48 6.28
CA TYR A 114 -16.21 7.35 5.15
C TYR A 114 -15.19 6.66 4.23
N PHE A 115 -15.68 6.03 3.16
CA PHE A 115 -14.84 5.29 2.22
C PHE A 115 -14.06 6.06 1.15
N PRO A 116 -14.25 7.37 0.88
CA PRO A 116 -13.42 8.04 -0.10
C PRO A 116 -12.03 8.37 0.44
N GLY A 117 -11.77 8.19 1.75
CA GLY A 117 -10.46 8.35 2.36
C GLY A 117 -10.14 9.81 2.75
N TYR A 118 -8.99 10.02 3.39
CA TYR A 118 -8.43 11.33 3.75
C TYR A 118 -7.01 11.45 3.22
N ILE A 119 -6.61 12.68 2.91
CA ILE A 119 -5.19 12.98 2.63
C ILE A 119 -4.53 13.38 3.94
N PHE A 120 -3.50 12.63 4.29
CA PHE A 120 -2.69 12.84 5.47
C PHE A 120 -1.33 13.40 5.09
N ILE A 121 -0.83 14.26 5.97
CA ILE A 121 0.51 14.79 5.91
C ILE A 121 1.44 13.81 6.63
N VAL A 122 2.38 13.23 5.87
CA VAL A 122 3.39 12.27 6.32
C VAL A 122 4.75 12.83 5.92
N ARG A 123 5.07 13.99 6.49
CA ARG A 123 6.30 14.75 6.21
C ARG A 123 7.46 14.23 7.03
N ASP A 124 8.69 14.45 6.56
CA ASP A 124 9.97 14.27 7.27
C ASP A 124 10.52 15.57 7.87
N THR A 125 9.83 16.69 7.60
CA THR A 125 10.17 18.03 8.06
C THR A 125 8.88 18.80 8.32
N PRO A 126 8.81 19.68 9.33
CA PRO A 126 7.62 20.49 9.62
C PRO A 126 7.35 21.62 8.61
N ASP A 127 8.20 21.79 7.59
CA ASP A 127 8.04 22.86 6.61
C ASP A 127 6.95 22.54 5.57
N PHE A 128 5.86 23.31 5.60
CA PHE A 128 4.76 23.27 4.64
C PHE A 128 5.07 23.99 3.31
N SER A 129 6.14 24.79 3.22
CA SER A 129 6.46 25.60 2.05
C SER A 129 6.64 24.76 0.77
N VAL A 130 7.07 23.51 0.94
CA VAL A 130 7.22 22.53 -0.15
C VAL A 130 5.88 22.21 -0.80
N PHE A 131 4.77 22.27 -0.06
CA PHE A 131 3.45 22.00 -0.62
C PHE A 131 3.00 23.11 -1.57
N SER A 132 3.11 24.37 -1.14
CA SER A 132 2.70 25.54 -1.93
C SER A 132 3.44 25.68 -3.25
N ARG A 133 4.65 25.09 -3.37
CA ARG A 133 5.44 25.09 -4.61
C ARG A 133 5.04 24.01 -5.60
N ARG A 134 4.47 22.88 -5.13
CA ARG A 134 4.30 21.66 -5.93
C ARG A 134 2.85 21.26 -6.19
N PHE A 135 1.90 21.84 -5.47
CA PHE A 135 0.49 21.49 -5.55
C PHE A 135 -0.37 22.74 -5.72
N ASP A 136 -1.58 22.58 -6.24
CA ASP A 136 -2.60 23.64 -6.23
C ASP A 136 -3.24 23.80 -4.85
N ASN A 137 -4.11 24.80 -4.64
CA ASN A 137 -4.79 25.03 -3.36
C ASN A 137 -5.65 23.83 -2.87
N TYR A 138 -5.83 22.81 -3.71
CA TYR A 138 -6.48 21.55 -3.40
C TYR A 138 -5.80 20.41 -4.16
N ILE A 139 -6.11 19.17 -3.78
CA ILE A 139 -5.66 17.95 -4.43
C ILE A 139 -6.87 17.18 -4.94
N CYS A 140 -6.84 16.83 -6.22
CA CYS A 140 -7.83 15.97 -6.87
C CYS A 140 -7.34 14.51 -6.90
N VAL A 141 -8.23 13.57 -6.53
CA VAL A 141 -7.96 12.13 -6.58
C VAL A 141 -9.12 11.38 -7.24
N LEU A 142 -8.82 10.27 -7.93
CA LEU A 142 -9.80 9.42 -8.60
C LEU A 142 -10.16 8.20 -7.75
N ASN A 143 -11.44 7.98 -7.51
CA ASN A 143 -11.92 6.82 -6.76
C ASN A 143 -11.53 5.50 -7.46
N TYR A 144 -11.19 4.48 -6.67
CA TYR A 144 -10.82 3.15 -7.18
C TYR A 144 -11.97 2.46 -7.97
N HIS A 145 -13.23 2.74 -7.66
CA HIS A 145 -14.37 2.03 -8.28
C HIS A 145 -15.29 2.90 -9.13
N LYS A 146 -14.98 4.19 -9.25
CA LYS A 146 -15.82 5.14 -9.96
C LYS A 146 -14.92 6.12 -10.67
N THR A 147 -15.30 6.54 -11.86
CA THR A 147 -14.72 7.72 -12.54
C THR A 147 -15.03 9.03 -11.80
N GLU A 148 -15.36 8.97 -10.50
CA GLU A 148 -15.66 10.10 -9.64
C GLU A 148 -14.35 10.67 -9.09
N GLU A 149 -14.20 11.97 -9.27
CA GLU A 149 -13.11 12.77 -8.75
C GLU A 149 -13.48 13.34 -7.37
N TYR A 150 -12.57 13.25 -6.40
CA TYR A 150 -12.70 13.91 -5.09
C TYR A 150 -11.66 15.01 -4.94
N HIS A 151 -12.08 16.10 -4.30
CA HIS A 151 -11.27 17.30 -4.10
C HIS A 151 -11.01 17.52 -2.61
N TYR A 152 -9.74 17.65 -2.24
CA TYR A 152 -9.30 17.91 -0.87
C TYR A 152 -8.61 19.27 -0.78
N TYR A 153 -9.19 20.20 -0.03
CA TYR A 153 -8.58 21.51 0.19
C TYR A 153 -7.42 21.43 1.18
N PHE A 154 -6.38 22.24 0.97
CA PHE A 154 -5.19 22.20 1.83
C PHE A 154 -5.49 22.49 3.31
N ASN A 155 -6.42 23.39 3.57
CA ASN A 155 -6.85 23.73 4.93
C ASN A 155 -7.57 22.56 5.65
N GLY A 156 -8.00 21.54 4.91
CA GLY A 156 -8.68 20.36 5.43
C GLY A 156 -7.80 19.11 5.50
N LEU A 157 -6.48 19.24 5.27
CA LEU A 157 -5.57 18.10 5.41
C LEU A 157 -5.35 17.76 6.87
N TYR A 158 -5.25 16.46 7.15
CA TYR A 158 -4.99 15.98 8.50
C TYR A 158 -3.48 15.80 8.70
N ASP A 159 -2.92 16.49 9.69
CA ASP A 159 -1.54 16.28 10.08
C ASP A 159 -1.43 15.04 10.97
N LEU A 160 -1.21 13.88 10.36
CA LEU A 160 -1.05 12.63 11.07
C LEU A 160 0.21 12.63 11.95
N TYR A 161 1.19 13.45 11.58
CA TYR A 161 2.46 13.55 12.27
C TYR A 161 2.28 14.27 13.62
N GLU A 162 1.58 15.42 13.65
CA GLU A 162 1.35 16.19 14.89
C GLU A 162 0.51 15.38 15.88
N ASP A 163 -0.50 14.69 15.36
CA ASP A 163 -1.45 13.92 16.16
C ASP A 163 -0.87 12.67 16.80
N LEU A 164 0.24 12.16 16.26
CA LEU A 164 0.89 10.94 16.72
C LEU A 164 2.24 11.21 17.36
N GLU A 165 2.74 12.44 17.40
CA GLU A 165 4.04 12.81 17.96
C GLU A 165 4.23 12.23 19.38
N LEU A 166 3.18 12.28 20.21
CA LEU A 166 3.16 11.73 21.57
C LEU A 166 3.21 10.19 21.64
N LEU A 167 2.96 9.48 20.54
CA LEU A 167 2.97 8.02 20.50
C LEU A 167 4.34 7.42 20.14
N PHE A 168 5.31 8.24 19.72
CA PHE A 168 6.62 7.79 19.30
C PHE A 168 7.73 8.26 20.25
N VAL A 169 8.79 7.46 20.36
CA VAL A 169 9.92 7.74 21.25
C VAL A 169 11.10 8.37 20.46
N GLU A 170 11.49 7.86 19.28
CA GLU A 170 12.57 8.41 18.40
C GLU A 170 12.43 7.97 16.91
N ASP A 171 12.97 8.70 15.91
CA ASP A 171 12.88 8.45 14.43
C ASP A 171 11.47 8.09 13.88
N TYR A 172 10.48 8.73 14.48
CA TYR A 172 9.05 8.60 14.26
C TYR A 172 8.57 8.80 12.81
N HIS A 173 9.23 9.60 11.97
CA HIS A 173 8.88 9.72 10.55
C HIS A 173 9.02 8.42 9.79
N LYS A 174 10.18 7.76 9.97
CA LYS A 174 10.46 6.47 9.34
C LYS A 174 9.56 5.39 9.94
N GLN A 175 9.33 5.42 11.25
CA GLN A 175 8.44 4.49 11.92
C GLN A 175 6.98 4.64 11.45
N LEU A 176 6.48 5.86 11.29
CA LEU A 176 5.13 6.13 10.78
C LEU A 176 4.99 5.62 9.34
N SER A 177 5.94 5.91 8.45
CA SER A 177 5.90 5.39 7.09
C SER A 177 5.91 3.86 7.08
N ASN A 178 6.80 3.24 7.84
CA ASN A 178 6.87 1.78 7.95
C ASN A 178 5.57 1.19 8.51
N ALA A 179 4.96 1.82 9.51
CA ALA A 179 3.71 1.36 10.09
C ALA A 179 2.54 1.49 9.09
N LEU A 180 2.48 2.59 8.32
CA LEU A 180 1.51 2.74 7.24
C LEU A 180 1.70 1.69 6.15
N ASP A 181 2.94 1.43 5.74
CA ASP A 181 3.26 0.41 4.74
C ASP A 181 2.93 -1.00 5.27
N SER A 182 3.19 -1.29 6.55
CA SER A 182 2.75 -2.53 7.19
C SER A 182 1.24 -2.70 7.21
N LEU A 183 0.49 -1.67 7.64
CA LEU A 183 -0.97 -1.71 7.68
C LEU A 183 -1.56 -1.82 6.26
N HIS A 184 -0.90 -1.21 5.28
CA HIS A 184 -1.19 -1.40 3.87
C HIS A 184 -0.97 -2.86 3.45
N ASP A 185 0.18 -3.44 3.72
CA ASP A 185 0.50 -4.82 3.33
C ASP A 185 -0.36 -5.87 4.03
N PHE A 186 -0.89 -5.56 5.21
CA PHE A 186 -1.88 -6.38 5.89
C PHE A 186 -3.30 -6.15 5.37
N GLY A 187 -3.58 -5.07 4.63
CA GLY A 187 -4.90 -4.77 4.07
C GLY A 187 -5.86 -4.05 5.04
N TYR A 188 -5.37 -3.55 6.18
CA TYR A 188 -6.16 -2.69 7.07
C TYR A 188 -6.45 -1.33 6.44
N ILE A 189 -5.51 -0.82 5.66
CA ILE A 189 -5.66 0.43 4.94
C ILE A 189 -5.20 0.28 3.50
N THR A 190 -5.66 1.18 2.64
CA THR A 190 -5.01 1.46 1.37
C THR A 190 -4.32 2.81 1.47
N VAL A 191 -3.11 2.87 0.91
CA VAL A 191 -2.23 4.03 0.95
C VAL A 191 -1.88 4.34 -0.50
N THR A 192 -2.16 5.56 -0.92
CA THR A 192 -1.77 6.08 -2.24
C THR A 192 -0.86 7.26 -2.02
N ASP A 193 0.36 7.17 -2.54
CA ASP A 193 1.28 8.29 -2.53
C ASP A 193 0.84 9.37 -3.52
N ILE A 194 0.80 10.63 -3.07
CA ILE A 194 0.49 11.77 -3.94
C ILE A 194 1.77 12.22 -4.63
N VAL A 195 2.07 11.60 -5.76
CA VAL A 195 3.30 11.79 -6.54
C VAL A 195 3.02 11.75 -8.05
N GLU A 196 4.00 12.18 -8.85
CA GLU A 196 3.88 12.26 -10.31
C GLU A 196 3.55 10.90 -10.92
N GLU A 197 4.15 9.83 -10.40
CA GLU A 197 3.97 8.46 -10.87
C GLU A 197 2.51 7.97 -10.75
N ASN A 198 1.74 8.56 -9.84
CA ASN A 198 0.33 8.22 -9.63
C ASN A 198 -0.63 9.17 -10.34
N LEU A 199 -0.16 10.09 -11.20
CA LEU A 199 -1.06 10.91 -12.02
C LEU A 199 -1.80 10.05 -13.06
N ASP A 200 -3.06 10.40 -13.35
CA ASP A 200 -3.89 9.75 -14.36
C ASP A 200 -3.19 9.65 -15.72
N SER A 201 -2.58 10.76 -16.16
CA SER A 201 -1.81 10.83 -17.41
C SER A 201 -0.65 9.84 -17.49
N ASN A 202 -0.09 9.45 -16.34
CA ASN A 202 1.08 8.57 -16.24
C ASN A 202 0.69 7.10 -16.06
N ARG A 203 -0.47 6.83 -15.46
CA ARG A 203 -1.01 5.47 -15.29
C ARG A 203 -1.78 4.95 -16.51
N HIS A 204 -2.39 5.83 -17.30
CA HIS A 204 -3.05 5.46 -18.55
C HIS A 204 -2.18 5.84 -19.75
N PRO A 205 -1.37 4.91 -20.30
CA PRO A 205 -0.64 5.17 -21.53
C PRO A 205 -1.63 5.13 -22.71
N LYS A 206 -2.34 6.24 -22.97
CA LYS A 206 -3.04 6.42 -24.25
C LYS A 206 -2.07 6.63 -25.41
N THR A 207 -0.79 6.85 -25.12
CA THR A 207 0.29 7.00 -26.11
C THR A 207 1.50 6.19 -25.69
N SER A 208 1.98 5.36 -26.60
CA SER A 208 3.06 4.36 -26.49
C SER A 208 4.46 4.89 -26.19
N VAL A 209 4.59 6.02 -25.50
CA VAL A 209 5.87 6.54 -25.03
C VAL A 209 5.78 6.62 -23.53
N ILE A 210 6.10 5.51 -22.87
CA ILE A 210 6.41 5.49 -21.44
C ILE A 210 7.49 6.56 -21.26
N PRO A 211 7.24 7.65 -20.49
CA PRO A 211 8.30 8.59 -20.20
C PRO A 211 9.45 7.79 -19.60
N LYS A 212 10.65 7.89 -20.17
CA LYS A 212 11.85 7.40 -19.50
C LYS A 212 11.95 8.21 -18.22
N ILE A 213 11.41 7.66 -17.13
CA ILE A 213 11.63 8.19 -15.79
C ILE A 213 13.13 8.08 -15.60
N ASP A 214 13.79 9.23 -15.61
CA ASP A 214 15.22 9.32 -15.43
C ASP A 214 15.52 8.65 -14.08
N THR A 215 16.20 7.50 -14.09
CA THR A 215 16.45 6.69 -12.88
C THR A 215 17.34 7.42 -11.86
N LYS A 216 17.80 8.63 -12.19
CA LYS A 216 18.45 9.58 -11.28
C LYS A 216 17.46 10.44 -10.47
N VAL A 217 16.15 10.35 -10.70
CA VAL A 217 15.15 10.99 -9.83
C VAL A 217 15.24 10.31 -8.47
N VAL A 218 15.94 10.97 -7.55
CA VAL A 218 15.96 10.71 -6.12
C VAL A 218 14.59 10.18 -5.72
N LYS A 219 14.50 8.97 -5.16
CA LYS A 219 13.26 8.42 -4.59
C LYS A 219 12.73 9.45 -3.59
N ARG A 220 11.85 10.34 -4.03
CA ARG A 220 11.29 11.40 -3.20
C ARG A 220 10.37 10.69 -2.23
N LYS A 221 10.65 10.78 -0.92
CA LYS A 221 9.70 10.31 0.07
C LYS A 221 8.40 11.14 -0.08
N PRO A 222 7.26 10.51 -0.34
CA PRO A 222 6.00 11.22 -0.52
C PRO A 222 5.60 11.86 0.82
N ARG A 223 5.32 13.16 0.79
CA ARG A 223 4.91 13.94 1.97
C ARG A 223 3.41 13.92 2.21
N LEU A 224 2.64 13.60 1.18
CA LEU A 224 1.18 13.49 1.24
C LEU A 224 0.81 12.08 0.83
N LYS A 225 0.01 11.43 1.66
CA LYS A 225 -0.52 10.10 1.43
C LYS A 225 -2.03 10.16 1.53
N HIS A 226 -2.74 9.70 0.50
CA HIS A 226 -4.17 9.43 0.61
C HIS A 226 -4.36 8.06 1.26
N ILE A 227 -5.06 8.03 2.38
CA ILE A 227 -5.28 6.83 3.17
C ILE A 227 -6.79 6.55 3.24
N ARG A 228 -7.15 5.27 3.14
CA ARG A 228 -8.52 4.76 3.23
C ARG A 228 -8.53 3.49 4.06
N ILE A 229 -9.63 3.22 4.76
CA ILE A 229 -9.83 1.90 5.39
C ILE A 229 -9.99 0.84 4.30
N GLY A 230 -9.28 -0.27 4.48
CA GLY A 230 -9.43 -1.47 3.68
C GLY A 230 -10.77 -2.13 3.98
N ARG A 231 -11.69 -2.07 3.01
CA ARG A 231 -13.06 -2.62 3.15
C ARG A 231 -13.07 -4.10 3.50
N TRP A 232 -12.11 -4.84 2.97
CA TRP A 232 -12.00 -6.26 3.22
C TRP A 232 -11.81 -6.58 4.71
N MET A 233 -11.05 -5.75 5.44
CA MET A 233 -10.87 -5.88 6.90
C MET A 233 -12.09 -5.46 7.71
N VAL A 234 -12.98 -4.65 7.13
CA VAL A 234 -14.28 -4.31 7.74
C VAL A 234 -15.23 -5.50 7.64
N HIS A 235 -15.25 -6.17 6.49
CA HIS A 235 -16.27 -7.19 6.18
C HIS A 235 -15.85 -8.65 6.41
N THR A 236 -14.55 -8.90 6.59
CA THR A 236 -14.02 -10.27 6.68
C THR A 236 -13.44 -10.56 8.06
N PRO A 237 -13.91 -11.63 8.73
CA PRO A 237 -13.39 -12.02 10.02
C PRO A 237 -12.07 -12.79 9.94
N VAL A 238 -10.94 -12.09 9.92
CA VAL A 238 -9.63 -12.71 9.65
C VAL A 238 -8.87 -13.08 10.90
N TRP A 239 -9.18 -12.49 12.05
CA TRP A 239 -8.53 -12.79 13.33
C TRP A 239 -8.51 -14.28 13.65
N SER A 240 -9.60 -14.99 13.36
CA SER A 240 -9.70 -16.44 13.57
C SER A 240 -8.61 -17.21 12.80
N LYS A 241 -8.29 -16.79 11.58
CA LYS A 241 -7.24 -17.39 10.75
C LYS A 241 -5.83 -17.01 11.22
N LEU A 242 -5.67 -15.80 11.73
CA LEU A 242 -4.39 -15.31 12.27
C LEU A 242 -4.03 -16.00 13.60
N LEU A 243 -5.02 -16.39 14.40
CA LEU A 243 -4.84 -17.12 15.67
C LEU A 243 -4.46 -18.59 15.48
N LEU A 244 -4.97 -19.24 14.42
CA LEU A 244 -4.75 -20.68 14.15
C LEU A 244 -3.34 -21.02 13.66
N GLN A 245 -2.50 -20.02 13.35
CA GLN A 245 -1.08 -20.24 13.10
C GLN A 245 -0.37 -20.54 14.44
N VAL A 246 -0.51 -21.75 14.97
CA VAL A 246 0.39 -22.22 16.04
C VAL A 246 1.79 -22.27 15.43
N PRO A 247 2.85 -21.73 16.07
CA PRO A 247 4.21 -21.98 15.60
C PRO A 247 4.38 -23.49 15.52
N SER A 248 4.64 -24.03 14.33
CA SER A 248 5.16 -25.39 14.24
C SER A 248 6.37 -25.42 15.18
N GLU A 249 6.35 -26.27 16.20
CA GLU A 249 7.50 -26.49 17.07
C GLU A 249 8.75 -26.57 16.19
N PRO A 250 9.87 -25.94 16.59
CA PRO A 250 11.10 -26.06 15.81
C PRO A 250 11.38 -27.55 15.66
N SER A 251 11.26 -28.04 14.43
CA SER A 251 11.56 -29.42 14.11
C SER A 251 13.01 -29.62 14.53
N ILE A 252 13.21 -30.37 15.63
CA ILE A 252 14.52 -30.79 16.07
C ILE A 252 15.20 -31.36 14.82
N PRO A 253 16.34 -30.82 14.38
CA PRO A 253 17.00 -31.30 13.18
C PRO A 253 17.21 -32.81 13.36
N GLN A 254 16.44 -33.60 12.62
CA GLN A 254 16.66 -35.03 12.57
C GLN A 254 18.08 -35.20 12.03
N LYS A 255 18.97 -35.73 12.89
CA LYS A 255 20.31 -36.14 12.48
C LYS A 255 20.17 -36.90 11.15
N PRO A 256 20.94 -36.53 10.11
CA PRO A 256 20.87 -37.24 8.84
C PRO A 256 21.11 -38.74 9.09
N LYS A 257 20.18 -39.58 8.61
CA LYS A 257 20.30 -41.04 8.55
C LYS A 257 21.35 -41.47 7.51
N SER A 258 22.57 -40.92 7.56
CA SER A 258 23.66 -41.29 6.65
C SER A 258 24.89 -41.84 7.36
N ALA A 259 24.88 -42.03 8.68
CA ALA A 259 26.00 -42.60 9.43
C ALA A 259 25.94 -44.13 9.62
N LYS A 260 25.15 -44.85 8.82
CA LYS A 260 25.09 -46.34 8.85
C LYS A 260 25.74 -47.04 7.65
N LYS A 261 26.47 -46.31 6.80
CA LYS A 261 27.18 -46.88 5.63
C LYS A 261 28.71 -46.79 5.72
N ALA A 262 29.26 -46.35 6.85
CA ALA A 262 30.70 -46.26 7.06
C ALA A 262 31.27 -47.40 7.93
N GLU A 263 30.44 -48.24 8.55
CA GLU A 263 30.89 -49.38 9.37
C GLU A 263 31.00 -50.71 8.59
N GLU A 264 30.39 -50.82 7.40
CA GLU A 264 30.50 -52.03 6.55
C GLU A 264 31.67 -52.01 5.56
N ALA A 265 32.45 -50.92 5.49
CA ALA A 265 33.61 -50.81 4.60
C ALA A 265 34.96 -51.06 5.30
N ALA A 266 34.97 -51.32 6.62
CA ALA A 266 36.20 -51.55 7.38
C ALA A 266 36.59 -53.04 7.51
N ASP A 267 35.71 -53.98 7.14
CA ASP A 267 35.94 -55.43 7.29
C ASP A 267 36.37 -56.16 5.99
N ILE A 268 36.69 -55.45 4.91
CA ILE A 268 37.16 -56.04 3.63
C ILE A 268 38.63 -55.67 3.31
N VAL A 269 39.45 -55.36 4.33
CA VAL A 269 40.92 -55.17 4.16
C VAL A 269 41.75 -56.01 5.15
N LYS A 270 41.18 -57.09 5.69
CA LYS A 270 41.96 -58.14 6.36
C LYS A 270 41.45 -59.52 5.96
N SER A 271 41.84 -59.98 4.79
CA SER A 271 41.93 -61.39 4.40
C SER A 271 42.95 -61.52 3.28
#